data_AF-A0A8T9BXG3-F1
#
_entry.id   AF-A0A8T9BXG3-F1
#
_cell.length_a   1.000
_cell.length_b   1.000
_cell.length_c   1.000
_cell.angle_alpha   90.00
_cell.angle_beta   90.00
_cell.angle_gamma   90.00
#
_symmetry.space_group_name_H-M   'P 1'
#
loop_
_entity.id
_entity.type
_entity.pdbx_description
1 polymer ?
#
loop_
_entity_poly.entity_id
_entity_poly.type
_entity_poly.pdbx_seq_one_letter_code
_entity_poly.pdbx_strand_id
1 'polypeptide(L)'
;MPRSATDATRFTSTTPHASAKRQPPSSSVPLNSNTQRKPGPTGETPQEKVRRLRAAADRARDAQVSTFDKVIVRGRVWADRAHRFVALSLIAATFVAGGVTVYALGDMMVHNRRKRAEFFQEQKAVQASAIANARKKINAGIATEEDINFIKMEDEHALQVEAARKEKESQKGLFSKGAAWLFSGLKKEEEGDDVGTSERRLGYEGLSEEDDSLGARESDIVRALEDKKMAIADKAKEAFDKEKERQRAGGPLDRLGTASNTDEDDKPKAGGWTSFMTRR
;
A
#
# COMPACT_ATOMS: atom_id res chain seq x y z
N MET A 1 4.10 -11.15 -67.49
CA MET A 1 5.20 -10.19 -67.25
C MET A 1 5.72 -10.39 -65.83
N PRO A 2 7.02 -10.61 -65.61
CA PRO A 2 7.56 -10.74 -64.26
C PRO A 2 7.58 -9.36 -63.59
N ARG A 3 7.14 -9.28 -62.33
CA ARG A 3 7.12 -8.03 -61.55
C ARG A 3 8.56 -7.69 -61.15
N SER A 4 9.00 -6.46 -61.47
CA SER A 4 10.36 -5.99 -61.21
C SER A 4 10.67 -5.95 -59.71
N ALA A 5 11.89 -6.36 -59.33
CA ALA A 5 12.39 -6.44 -57.96
C ALA A 5 12.36 -5.11 -57.17
N THR A 6 12.17 -3.99 -57.86
CA THR A 6 12.03 -2.65 -57.25
C THR A 6 10.73 -2.47 -56.46
N ASP A 7 9.72 -3.33 -56.66
CA ASP A 7 8.42 -3.25 -55.96
C ASP A 7 8.48 -3.84 -54.52
N ALA A 8 9.51 -4.65 -54.22
CA ALA A 8 9.56 -5.44 -52.98
C ALA A 8 10.13 -4.70 -51.75
N THR A 9 10.77 -3.53 -51.92
CA THR A 9 11.44 -2.82 -50.80
C THR A 9 10.85 -1.45 -50.47
N ARG A 10 9.73 -1.07 -51.09
CA ARG A 10 9.01 0.14 -50.69
C ARG A 10 8.10 -0.18 -49.51
N PHE A 11 8.57 0.23 -48.34
CA PHE A 11 7.82 0.31 -47.08
C PHE A 11 6.37 0.72 -47.32
N THR A 12 5.48 -0.27 -47.34
CA THR A 12 4.04 -0.05 -47.32
C THR A 12 3.69 0.30 -45.88
N SER A 13 3.50 1.59 -45.63
CA SER A 13 2.94 2.08 -44.37
C SER A 13 1.69 1.27 -44.05
N THR A 14 1.72 0.51 -42.94
CA THR A 14 0.58 -0.28 -42.44
C THR A 14 -0.42 0.58 -41.67
N THR A 15 -0.23 1.90 -41.63
CA THR A 15 -1.21 2.81 -41.04
C THR A 15 -2.27 3.18 -42.08
N PRO A 16 -3.57 2.98 -41.79
CA PRO A 16 -4.64 3.38 -42.71
C PRO A 16 -4.68 4.92 -42.78
N HIS A 17 -4.02 5.49 -43.79
CA HIS A 17 -4.07 6.93 -44.03
C HIS A 17 -5.45 7.32 -44.58
N ALA A 18 -6.12 8.25 -43.89
CA ALA A 18 -7.47 8.73 -44.21
C ALA A 18 -7.62 9.44 -45.57
N SER A 19 -6.53 9.72 -46.29
CA SER A 19 -6.54 10.37 -47.61
C SER A 19 -6.20 9.44 -48.79
N ALA A 20 -6.13 8.12 -48.58
CA ALA A 20 -5.92 7.18 -49.68
C ALA A 20 -7.06 7.35 -50.71
N LYS A 21 -6.71 7.93 -51.86
CA LYS A 21 -7.60 8.18 -52.99
C LYS A 21 -8.15 6.83 -53.43
N ARG A 22 -9.42 6.57 -53.12
CA ARG A 22 -10.12 5.35 -53.54
C ARG A 22 -9.98 5.25 -55.05
N GLN A 23 -9.26 4.25 -55.54
CA GLN A 23 -9.32 3.90 -56.95
C GLN A 23 -10.79 3.60 -57.27
N PRO A 24 -11.34 4.12 -58.39
CA PRO A 24 -12.69 3.76 -58.79
C PRO A 24 -12.73 2.24 -58.94
N PRO A 25 -13.70 1.53 -58.34
CA PRO A 25 -13.80 0.10 -58.54
C PRO A 25 -14.04 -0.16 -60.02
N SER A 26 -13.04 -0.72 -60.70
CA SER A 26 -13.22 -1.42 -61.97
C SER A 26 -13.92 -2.74 -61.66
N SER A 27 -15.19 -2.65 -61.27
CA SER A 27 -16.11 -3.76 -61.26
C SER A 27 -17.43 -3.22 -61.78
N SER A 28 -17.85 -3.78 -62.90
CA SER A 28 -19.21 -3.73 -63.40
C SER A 28 -20.15 -4.23 -62.31
N VAL A 29 -20.56 -3.31 -61.43
CA VAL A 29 -21.74 -3.52 -60.60
C VAL A 29 -22.92 -3.42 -61.57
N PRO A 30 -23.69 -4.48 -61.81
CA PRO A 30 -24.94 -4.32 -62.53
C PRO A 30 -25.77 -3.37 -61.67
N LEU A 31 -26.04 -2.19 -62.22
CA LEU A 31 -27.02 -1.26 -61.69
C LEU A 31 -28.37 -1.98 -61.75
N ASN A 32 -28.69 -2.74 -60.71
CA ASN A 32 -30.02 -3.28 -60.53
C ASN A 32 -30.92 -2.07 -60.22
N SER A 33 -31.45 -1.48 -61.29
CA SER A 33 -32.36 -0.33 -61.30
C SER A 33 -33.72 -0.64 -60.68
N ASN A 34 -33.84 -1.71 -59.90
CA ASN A 34 -35.06 -2.13 -59.23
C ASN A 34 -34.87 -2.25 -57.71
N THR A 35 -34.10 -1.34 -57.09
CA THR A 35 -34.40 -1.02 -55.69
C THR A 35 -35.58 -0.06 -55.73
N GLN A 36 -36.79 -0.57 -55.46
CA GLN A 36 -38.00 0.23 -55.33
C GLN A 36 -37.71 1.41 -54.39
N ARG A 37 -37.46 2.59 -54.97
CA ARG A 37 -37.41 3.86 -54.26
C ARG A 37 -38.84 4.12 -53.83
N LYS A 38 -39.24 3.60 -52.67
CA LYS A 38 -40.54 3.95 -52.08
C LYS A 38 -40.59 5.49 -52.04
N PRO A 39 -41.54 6.13 -52.74
CA PRO A 39 -41.63 7.58 -52.72
C PRO A 39 -41.79 8.02 -51.27
N GLY A 40 -40.96 8.99 -50.86
CA GLY A 40 -41.07 9.58 -49.53
C GLY A 40 -42.42 10.28 -49.37
N PRO A 41 -42.86 10.51 -48.12
CA PRO A 41 -44.08 11.28 -47.87
C PRO A 41 -43.99 12.66 -48.54
N THR A 42 -45.10 13.09 -49.16
CA THR A 42 -45.20 14.36 -49.90
C THR A 42 -45.13 15.55 -48.95
N GLY A 43 -44.17 16.45 -49.20
CA GLY A 43 -43.99 17.69 -48.42
C GLY A 43 -42.75 17.74 -47.51
N GLU A 44 -41.87 16.73 -47.51
CA GLU A 44 -40.66 16.72 -46.68
C GLU A 44 -39.66 17.83 -47.10
N THR A 45 -39.05 18.52 -46.13
CA THR A 45 -37.97 19.47 -46.43
C THR A 45 -36.73 18.73 -46.93
N PRO A 46 -35.86 19.36 -47.74
CA PRO A 46 -34.65 18.70 -48.24
C PRO A 46 -33.74 18.15 -47.13
N GLN A 47 -33.67 18.84 -45.99
CA GLN A 47 -32.88 18.40 -44.82
C GLN A 47 -33.50 17.17 -44.15
N GLU A 48 -34.81 17.15 -44.03
CA GLU A 48 -35.56 16.04 -43.44
C GLU A 48 -35.48 14.77 -44.30
N LYS A 49 -35.50 14.93 -45.63
CA LYS A 49 -35.23 13.84 -46.57
C LYS A 49 -33.87 13.19 -46.35
N VAL A 50 -32.82 14.00 -46.18
CA VAL A 50 -31.46 13.50 -45.93
C VAL A 50 -31.40 12.78 -44.58
N ARG A 51 -32.04 13.33 -43.54
CA ARG A 51 -32.12 12.69 -42.22
C ARG A 51 -32.82 11.33 -42.29
N ARG A 52 -33.92 11.24 -43.02
CA ARG A 52 -34.64 9.97 -43.25
C ARG A 52 -33.82 8.97 -44.04
N LEU A 53 -33.14 9.41 -45.10
CA LEU A 53 -32.30 8.53 -45.91
C LEU A 53 -31.10 8.01 -45.12
N ARG A 54 -30.47 8.86 -44.29
CA ARG A 54 -29.43 8.44 -43.35
C ARG A 54 -29.97 7.44 -42.33
N ALA A 55 -31.08 7.77 -41.67
CA ALA A 55 -31.72 6.86 -40.72
C ALA A 55 -32.14 5.51 -41.34
N ALA A 56 -32.60 5.51 -42.60
CA ALA A 56 -32.94 4.29 -43.33
C ALA A 56 -31.69 3.49 -43.72
N ALA A 57 -30.61 4.17 -44.09
CA ALA A 57 -29.32 3.54 -44.36
C ALA A 57 -28.71 2.93 -43.08
N ASP A 58 -28.76 3.66 -41.97
CA ASP A 58 -28.30 3.19 -40.66
C ASP A 58 -29.15 2.01 -40.18
N ARG A 59 -30.48 2.07 -40.36
CA ARG A 59 -31.38 0.95 -40.07
C ARG A 59 -31.12 -0.27 -40.96
N ALA A 60 -30.75 -0.07 -42.23
CA ALA A 60 -30.39 -1.16 -43.13
C ALA A 60 -29.06 -1.80 -42.74
N ARG A 61 -28.10 -1.01 -42.25
CA ARG A 61 -26.84 -1.52 -41.67
C ARG A 61 -27.12 -2.29 -40.37
N ASP A 62 -27.95 -1.76 -39.49
CA ASP A 62 -28.30 -2.40 -38.22
C ASP A 62 -29.15 -3.67 -38.39
N ALA A 63 -29.87 -3.80 -39.50
CA ALA A 63 -30.64 -4.99 -39.85
C ALA A 63 -29.74 -6.15 -40.34
N GLN A 64 -28.54 -5.86 -40.84
CA GLN A 64 -27.55 -6.88 -41.24
C GLN A 64 -26.83 -7.51 -40.03
N VAL A 65 -26.91 -6.87 -38.87
CA VAL A 65 -26.30 -7.37 -37.63
C VAL A 65 -27.27 -8.32 -36.92
N SER A 66 -26.83 -9.56 -36.69
CA SER A 66 -27.58 -10.57 -35.95
C SER A 66 -27.91 -10.08 -34.53
N THR A 67 -29.11 -10.39 -34.03
CA THR A 67 -29.54 -10.05 -32.66
C THR A 67 -28.60 -10.63 -31.61
N PHE A 68 -28.03 -11.81 -31.87
CA PHE A 68 -27.05 -12.45 -31.01
C PHE A 68 -25.74 -11.65 -30.93
N ASP A 69 -25.28 -11.11 -32.06
CA ASP A 69 -24.07 -10.28 -32.11
C ASP A 69 -24.25 -8.96 -31.33
N LYS A 70 -25.46 -8.36 -31.39
CA LYS A 70 -25.81 -7.20 -30.55
C LYS A 70 -25.74 -7.51 -29.05
N VAL A 71 -26.19 -8.70 -28.64
CA VAL A 71 -26.13 -9.14 -27.24
C VAL A 71 -24.69 -9.36 -26.80
N ILE A 72 -23.84 -9.95 -27.65
CA ILE A 72 -22.42 -10.15 -27.35
C ILE A 72 -21.70 -8.81 -27.17
N VAL A 73 -21.89 -7.86 -28.10
CA VAL A 73 -21.27 -6.54 -28.01
C VAL A 73 -21.71 -5.80 -26.74
N ARG A 74 -23.00 -5.88 -26.39
CA ARG A 74 -23.52 -5.30 -25.15
C ARG A 74 -22.97 -6.01 -23.91
N GLY A 75 -22.84 -7.33 -23.98
CA GLY A 75 -22.31 -8.18 -22.93
C GLY A 75 -20.86 -7.86 -22.61
N ARG A 76 -20.02 -7.60 -23.62
CA ARG A 76 -18.62 -7.19 -23.41
C ARG A 76 -18.51 -5.91 -22.59
N VAL A 77 -19.32 -4.91 -22.91
CA VAL A 77 -19.33 -3.63 -22.17
C VAL A 77 -19.79 -3.83 -20.73
N TRP A 78 -20.75 -4.73 -20.49
CA TRP A 78 -21.21 -5.06 -19.14
C TRP A 78 -20.17 -5.88 -18.35
N ALA A 79 -19.48 -6.81 -18.99
CA ALA A 79 -18.39 -7.56 -18.37
C ALA A 79 -17.25 -6.62 -17.95
N ASP A 80 -16.84 -5.70 -18.82
CA ASP A 80 -15.83 -4.68 -18.50
C ASP A 80 -16.30 -3.76 -17.35
N ARG A 81 -17.59 -3.41 -17.31
CA ARG A 81 -18.19 -2.62 -16.22
C ARG A 81 -18.17 -3.39 -14.90
N ALA A 82 -18.52 -4.67 -14.91
CA ALA A 82 -18.54 -5.54 -13.74
C ALA A 82 -17.13 -5.77 -13.20
N HIS A 83 -16.16 -6.06 -14.07
CA HIS A 83 -14.76 -6.21 -13.69
C HIS A 83 -14.22 -4.93 -13.04
N ARG A 84 -14.50 -3.76 -13.63
CA ARG A 84 -14.10 -2.46 -13.03
C ARG A 84 -14.76 -2.22 -11.68
N PHE A 85 -16.04 -2.56 -11.52
CA PHE A 85 -16.73 -2.41 -10.24
C PHE A 85 -16.09 -3.30 -9.16
N VAL A 86 -15.83 -4.58 -9.46
CA VAL A 86 -15.19 -5.50 -8.53
C VAL A 86 -13.79 -5.02 -8.17
N ALA A 87 -12.97 -4.63 -9.16
CA ALA A 87 -11.63 -4.13 -8.93
C ALA A 87 -11.64 -2.87 -8.02
N LEU A 88 -12.50 -1.90 -8.32
CA LEU A 88 -12.64 -0.70 -7.49
C LEU A 88 -13.17 -1.03 -6.09
N SER A 89 -14.06 -2.00 -5.94
CA SER A 89 -14.55 -2.45 -4.64
C SER A 89 -13.44 -3.08 -3.80
N LEU A 90 -12.57 -3.89 -4.40
CA LEU A 90 -11.42 -4.49 -3.70
C LEU A 90 -10.43 -3.42 -3.27
N ILE A 91 -10.14 -2.46 -4.15
CA ILE A 91 -9.29 -1.32 -3.81
C ILE A 91 -9.90 -0.54 -2.64
N ALA A 92 -11.18 -0.19 -2.69
CA ALA A 92 -11.84 0.50 -1.58
C ALA A 92 -11.80 -0.32 -0.27
N ALA A 93 -12.04 -1.63 -0.34
CA ALA A 93 -11.96 -2.53 0.80
C ALA A 93 -10.54 -2.56 1.41
N THR A 94 -9.48 -2.51 0.59
CA THR A 94 -8.10 -2.43 1.10
C THR A 94 -7.82 -1.13 1.84
N PHE A 95 -8.37 0.01 1.39
CA PHE A 95 -8.24 1.27 2.11
C PHE A 95 -8.98 1.24 3.45
N VAL A 96 -10.17 0.68 3.50
CA VAL A 96 -10.91 0.50 4.77
C VAL A 96 -10.15 -0.41 5.72
N ALA A 97 -9.64 -1.55 5.24
CA ALA A 97 -8.84 -2.46 6.04
C ALA A 97 -7.57 -1.78 6.57
N GLY A 98 -6.86 -1.02 5.73
CA GLY A 98 -5.69 -0.23 6.13
C GLY A 98 -6.03 0.88 7.15
N GLY A 99 -7.18 1.55 7.00
CA GLY A 99 -7.65 2.52 7.98
C GLY A 99 -7.93 1.88 9.35
N VAL A 100 -8.55 0.71 9.36
CA VAL A 100 -8.85 -0.04 10.59
C VAL A 100 -7.57 -0.52 11.28
N THR A 101 -6.54 -0.94 10.55
CA THR A 101 -5.27 -1.37 11.17
C THR A 101 -4.54 -0.20 11.82
N VAL A 102 -4.47 0.96 11.17
CA VAL A 102 -3.88 2.18 11.76
C VAL A 102 -4.66 2.61 13.00
N TYR A 103 -6.00 2.55 12.95
CA TYR A 103 -6.85 2.83 14.09
C TYR A 103 -6.57 1.89 15.27
N ALA A 104 -6.51 0.58 15.02
CA ALA A 104 -6.25 -0.42 16.05
C ALA A 104 -4.86 -0.25 16.71
N LEU A 105 -3.82 0.02 15.90
CA LEU A 105 -2.48 0.29 16.42
C LEU A 105 -2.47 1.57 17.28
N GLY A 106 -3.13 2.63 16.81
CA GLY A 106 -3.26 3.88 17.57
C GLY A 106 -4.00 3.69 18.89
N ASP A 107 -5.11 2.95 18.88
CA ASP A 107 -5.90 2.67 20.07
C ASP A 107 -5.10 1.87 21.11
N MET A 108 -4.36 0.84 20.68
CA MET A 108 -3.49 0.07 21.56
C MET A 108 -2.38 0.95 22.18
N MET A 109 -1.77 1.84 21.40
CA MET A 109 -0.72 2.75 21.89
C MET A 109 -1.26 3.69 22.97
N VAL A 110 -2.42 4.30 22.74
CA VAL A 110 -3.04 5.22 23.72
C VAL A 110 -3.43 4.47 24.99
N HIS A 111 -4.01 3.28 24.87
CA HIS A 111 -4.35 2.45 26.02
C HIS A 111 -3.12 2.05 26.84
N ASN A 112 -2.05 1.58 26.18
CA ASN A 112 -0.80 1.23 26.85
C ASN A 112 -0.12 2.42 27.51
N ARG A 113 -0.18 3.59 26.87
CA ARG A 113 0.35 4.83 27.44
C ARG A 113 -0.41 5.23 28.71
N ARG A 114 -1.73 5.07 28.75
CA ARG A 114 -2.55 5.33 29.95
C ARG A 114 -2.18 4.39 31.10
N LYS A 115 -2.08 3.09 30.83
CA LYS A 115 -1.67 2.11 31.86
C LYS A 115 -0.26 2.33 32.38
N ARG A 116 0.68 2.70 31.50
CA ARG A 116 2.03 3.08 31.93
C ARG A 116 2.00 4.33 32.80
N ALA A 117 1.25 5.36 32.41
CA ALA A 117 1.14 6.58 33.19
C ALA A 117 0.59 6.33 34.61
N GLU A 118 -0.41 5.46 34.77
CA GLU A 118 -0.93 5.05 36.09
C GLU A 118 0.16 4.38 36.93
N PHE A 119 0.88 3.42 36.36
CA PHE A 119 1.98 2.74 37.04
C PHE A 119 3.11 3.69 37.46
N PHE A 120 3.47 4.64 36.60
CA PHE A 120 4.48 5.64 36.93
C PHE A 120 3.99 6.64 37.98
N GLN A 121 2.70 6.98 38.00
CA GLN A 121 2.12 7.80 39.06
C GLN A 121 2.21 7.09 40.42
N GLU A 122 1.91 5.80 40.47
CA GLU A 122 2.03 5.00 41.70
C GLU A 122 3.49 4.91 42.16
N GLN A 123 4.44 4.66 41.26
CA GLN A 123 5.86 4.64 41.62
C GLN A 123 6.36 6.00 42.11
N LYS A 124 5.98 7.09 41.43
CA LYS A 124 6.33 8.46 41.85
C LYS A 124 5.74 8.76 43.24
N ALA A 125 4.52 8.31 43.53
CA ALA A 125 3.92 8.47 44.85
C ALA A 125 4.67 7.69 45.94
N VAL A 126 5.04 6.43 45.65
CA VAL A 126 5.83 5.60 46.57
C VAL A 126 7.21 6.22 46.82
N GLN A 127 7.93 6.63 45.76
CA GLN A 127 9.23 7.27 45.87
C GLN A 127 9.16 8.59 46.65
N ALA A 128 8.17 9.44 46.34
CA ALA A 128 7.94 10.69 47.07
C ALA A 128 7.67 10.44 48.56
N SER A 129 6.91 9.39 48.90
CA SER A 129 6.65 9.00 50.29
C SER A 129 7.92 8.53 51.00
N ALA A 130 8.80 7.80 50.30
CA ALA A 130 10.09 7.36 50.82
C ALA A 130 11.04 8.55 51.08
N ILE A 131 11.14 9.48 50.13
CA ILE A 131 11.93 10.72 50.27
C ILE A 131 11.41 11.54 51.46
N ALA A 132 10.09 11.72 51.58
CA ALA A 132 9.49 12.45 52.69
C ALA A 132 9.78 11.78 54.05
N ASN A 133 9.78 10.45 54.11
CA ASN A 133 10.09 9.71 55.33
C ASN A 133 11.58 9.85 55.70
N ALA A 134 12.49 9.68 54.73
CA ALA A 134 13.93 9.87 54.94
C ALA A 134 14.23 11.29 55.44
N ARG A 135 13.63 12.32 54.82
CA ARG A 135 13.76 13.71 55.28
C ARG A 135 13.24 13.91 56.71
N LYS A 136 12.12 13.29 57.08
CA LYS A 136 11.60 13.34 58.46
C LYS A 136 12.57 12.74 59.47
N LYS A 137 13.20 11.60 59.17
CA LYS A 137 14.21 10.99 60.04
C LYS A 137 15.46 11.86 60.18
N ILE A 138 15.91 12.49 59.10
CA ILE A 138 17.05 13.42 59.11
C ILE A 138 16.74 14.60 60.03
N ASN A 139 15.57 15.21 59.88
CA ASN A 139 15.13 16.33 60.72
C ASN A 139 14.97 15.92 62.18
N ALA A 140 14.55 14.69 62.46
CA ALA A 140 14.43 14.15 63.81
C ALA A 140 15.79 13.78 64.44
N GLY A 141 16.90 13.80 63.66
CA GLY A 141 18.24 13.45 64.14
C GLY A 141 18.47 11.95 64.36
N ILE A 142 17.59 11.09 63.84
CA ILE A 142 17.64 9.62 64.01
C ILE A 142 17.93 8.92 62.66
N ALA A 143 18.35 9.67 61.65
CA ALA A 143 18.62 9.11 60.32
C ALA A 143 19.82 8.18 60.32
N THR A 144 19.70 7.08 59.58
CA THR A 144 20.83 6.21 59.26
C THR A 144 21.68 6.81 58.13
N GLU A 145 22.92 6.35 57.99
CA GLU A 145 23.80 6.78 56.89
C GLU A 145 23.21 6.46 55.51
N GLU A 146 22.43 5.39 55.42
CA GLU A 146 21.70 4.98 54.22
C GLU A 146 20.61 5.99 53.84
N ASP A 147 19.82 6.49 54.80
CA ASP A 147 18.79 7.51 54.57
C ASP A 147 19.42 8.83 54.06
N ILE A 148 20.61 9.17 54.55
CA ILE A 148 21.36 10.38 54.14
C ILE A 148 21.91 10.22 52.73
N ASN A 149 22.50 9.07 52.41
CA ASN A 149 23.04 8.80 51.07
C ASN A 149 21.91 8.72 50.02
N PHE A 150 20.76 8.15 50.39
CA PHE A 150 19.58 8.11 49.52
C PHE A 150 19.13 9.50 49.08
N ILE A 151 19.04 10.46 50.01
CA ILE A 151 18.66 11.84 49.67
C ILE A 151 19.72 12.53 48.81
N LYS A 152 21.01 12.36 49.13
CA LYS A 152 22.10 12.95 48.33
C LYS A 152 22.06 12.48 46.87
N MET A 153 21.89 11.17 46.66
CA MET A 153 21.80 10.60 45.31
C MET A 153 20.58 11.13 44.55
N GLU A 154 19.43 11.27 45.21
CA GLU A 154 18.22 11.81 44.59
C GLU A 154 18.38 13.29 44.23
N ASP A 155 18.96 14.11 45.11
CA ASP A 155 19.22 15.53 44.84
C ASP A 155 20.24 15.70 43.69
N GLU A 156 21.30 14.89 43.65
CA GLU A 156 22.26 14.86 42.53
C GLU A 156 21.59 14.46 41.21
N HIS A 157 20.71 13.46 41.24
CA HIS A 157 19.96 13.02 40.06
C HIS A 157 19.01 14.11 39.56
N ALA A 158 18.30 14.80 40.46
CA ALA A 158 17.43 15.92 40.10
C ALA A 158 18.20 17.05 39.40
N LEU A 159 19.39 17.39 39.91
CA LEU A 159 20.27 18.40 39.29
C LEU A 159 20.72 18.00 37.88
N GLN A 160 21.07 16.72 37.67
CA GLN A 160 21.46 16.20 36.36
C GLN A 160 20.30 16.26 35.36
N VAL A 161 19.08 15.92 35.79
CA VAL A 161 17.88 16.00 34.95
C VAL A 161 17.58 17.44 34.57
N GLU A 162 17.67 18.40 35.50
CA GLU A 162 17.50 19.81 35.19
C GLU A 162 18.55 20.35 34.22
N ALA A 163 19.82 19.96 34.38
CA ALA A 163 20.89 20.34 33.48
C ALA A 163 20.63 19.80 32.05
N ALA A 164 20.25 18.53 31.94
CA ALA A 164 19.91 17.92 30.66
C ALA A 164 18.67 18.57 30.01
N ARG A 165 17.64 18.95 30.79
CA ARG A 165 16.49 19.70 30.27
C ARG A 165 16.91 21.06 29.70
N LYS A 166 17.73 21.82 30.43
CA LYS A 166 18.24 23.13 29.98
C LYS A 166 19.07 23.02 28.71
N GLU A 167 19.92 21.99 28.61
CA GLU A 167 20.69 21.71 27.39
C GLU A 167 19.78 21.40 26.20
N LYS A 168 18.75 20.55 26.40
CA LYS A 168 17.83 20.20 25.31
C LYS A 168 16.92 21.36 24.91
N GLU A 169 16.47 22.19 25.83
CA GLU A 169 15.72 23.41 25.52
C GLU A 169 16.55 24.38 24.66
N SER A 170 17.86 24.49 24.94
CA SER A 170 18.76 25.30 24.11
C SER A 170 18.92 24.75 22.69
N GLN A 171 18.91 23.42 22.52
CA GLN A 171 19.05 22.75 21.22
C GLN A 171 17.75 22.74 20.39
N LYS A 172 16.59 22.56 21.03
CA LYS A 172 15.26 22.58 20.38
C LYS A 172 14.98 23.92 19.69
N GLY A 173 15.52 25.03 20.20
CA GLY A 173 15.38 26.36 19.61
C GLY A 173 16.11 26.59 18.28
N LEU A 174 17.09 25.75 17.92
CA LEU A 174 17.88 25.90 16.70
C LEU A 174 17.34 25.05 15.55
N PHE A 175 16.95 23.81 15.83
CA PHE A 175 16.41 22.90 14.82
C PHE A 175 14.99 23.29 14.36
N SER A 176 14.16 23.79 15.29
CA SER A 176 12.80 24.26 14.99
C SER A 176 12.77 25.47 14.05
N LYS A 177 13.75 26.38 14.15
CA LYS A 177 13.87 27.55 13.27
C LYS A 177 14.19 27.15 11.83
N GLY A 178 15.03 26.13 11.63
CA GLY A 178 15.33 25.58 10.30
C GLY A 178 14.15 24.85 9.66
N ALA A 179 13.43 24.04 10.45
CA ALA A 179 12.22 23.36 9.99
C ALA A 179 11.09 24.36 9.64
N ALA A 180 10.87 25.38 10.48
CA ALA A 180 9.87 26.41 10.23
C ALA A 180 10.15 27.20 8.94
N TRP A 181 11.42 27.48 8.61
CA TRP A 181 11.79 28.15 7.36
C TRP A 181 11.50 27.28 6.13
N LEU A 182 11.83 25.98 6.19
CA LEU A 182 11.57 25.03 5.08
C LEU A 182 10.07 24.80 4.82
N PHE A 183 9.23 24.83 5.86
CA PHE A 183 7.78 24.63 5.73
C PHE A 183 6.97 25.94 5.63
N SER A 184 7.60 27.11 5.81
CA SER A 184 6.95 28.41 5.62
C SER A 184 6.50 28.66 4.18
N GLY A 185 7.10 27.98 3.19
CA GLY A 185 6.71 28.09 1.78
C GLY A 185 5.40 27.38 1.44
N LEU A 186 4.98 26.38 2.23
CA LEU A 186 3.72 25.64 2.01
C LEU A 186 2.51 26.33 2.66
N LYS A 187 2.72 27.20 3.66
CA LYS A 187 1.63 27.87 4.39
C LYS A 187 1.11 29.15 3.73
N LYS A 188 1.72 29.63 2.63
CA LYS A 188 1.41 30.96 2.05
C LYS A 188 0.47 30.94 0.83
N GLU A 189 -0.16 29.81 0.50
CA GLU A 189 -1.17 29.74 -0.59
C GLU A 189 -2.61 29.41 -0.14
N GLU A 190 -2.90 29.30 1.16
CA GLU A 190 -4.27 29.02 1.65
C GLU A 190 -4.72 30.11 2.64
N GLU A 191 -4.94 31.32 2.13
CA GLU A 191 -5.68 32.38 2.82
C GLU A 191 -7.18 32.12 2.62
N GLY A 192 -7.76 31.34 3.54
CA GLY A 192 -9.21 31.12 3.56
C GLY A 192 -9.66 29.82 4.19
N ASP A 193 -9.28 29.55 5.44
CA ASP A 193 -10.23 29.14 6.49
C ASP A 193 -9.49 28.83 7.79
N ASP A 194 -9.99 29.43 8.86
CA ASP A 194 -9.69 29.11 10.24
C ASP A 194 -10.15 27.68 10.53
N VAL A 195 -9.26 26.70 10.32
CA VAL A 195 -9.41 25.33 10.81
C VAL A 195 -8.15 24.89 11.55
N GLY A 196 -8.08 25.32 12.81
CA GLY A 196 -7.53 24.57 13.94
C GLY A 196 -6.33 23.66 13.67
N THR A 197 -5.12 24.17 13.95
CA THR A 197 -4.01 23.45 14.60
C THR A 197 -3.97 21.92 14.39
N SER A 198 -3.76 21.46 13.16
CA SER A 198 -3.61 20.03 12.85
C SER A 198 -2.20 19.48 13.10
N GLU A 199 -1.22 20.33 13.43
CA GLU A 199 0.15 19.91 13.80
C GLU A 199 0.27 19.31 15.21
N ARG A 200 -0.79 19.33 16.04
CA ARG A 200 -0.81 18.52 17.29
C ARG A 200 -1.12 17.04 17.08
N ARG A 201 -1.36 16.59 15.83
CA ARG A 201 -1.82 15.23 15.50
C ARG A 201 -0.80 14.38 14.74
N LEU A 202 0.48 14.78 14.68
CA LEU A 202 1.57 13.92 14.19
C LEU A 202 2.79 13.95 15.13
N GLY A 203 2.67 13.22 16.24
CA GLY A 203 3.65 12.16 16.53
C GLY A 203 5.05 12.50 17.04
N TYR A 204 5.33 13.63 17.70
CA TYR A 204 6.62 13.79 18.40
C TYR A 204 6.65 14.60 19.71
N GLU A 205 5.56 15.23 20.15
CA GLU A 205 5.55 16.03 21.41
C GLU A 205 4.89 15.31 22.61
N GLY A 206 4.56 14.02 22.46
CA GLY A 206 3.91 13.22 23.50
C GLY A 206 4.85 12.42 24.41
N LEU A 207 6.16 12.43 24.15
CA LEU A 207 7.18 11.97 25.07
C LEU A 207 7.48 13.11 26.04
N SER A 208 6.63 13.28 27.06
CA SER A 208 7.06 14.04 28.22
C SER A 208 8.22 13.25 28.84
N GLU A 209 9.42 13.82 28.71
CA GLU A 209 10.75 13.41 29.18
C GLU A 209 10.86 13.13 30.70
N GLU A 210 9.75 12.87 31.40
CA GLU A 210 9.70 12.52 32.82
C GLU A 210 9.56 11.02 33.09
N ASP A 211 9.40 10.20 32.05
CA ASP A 211 9.41 8.72 32.15
C ASP A 211 10.73 8.11 31.69
N ASP A 212 11.49 8.78 30.83
CA ASP A 212 12.77 8.26 30.31
C ASP A 212 13.93 8.41 31.32
N SER A 213 13.76 9.22 32.38
CA SER A 213 14.81 9.40 33.41
C SER A 213 14.75 8.40 34.56
N LEU A 214 13.70 7.57 34.68
CA LEU A 214 13.52 6.69 35.84
C LEU A 214 13.14 5.24 35.52
N GLY A 215 13.14 4.81 34.25
CA GLY A 215 12.68 3.47 33.89
C GLY A 215 13.51 2.80 32.79
N ALA A 216 14.46 1.96 33.21
CA ALA A 216 15.31 1.10 32.36
C ALA A 216 16.12 1.87 31.30
N ARG A 217 17.42 2.06 31.59
CA ARG A 217 18.40 2.71 30.72
C ARG A 217 18.12 2.42 29.25
N GLU A 218 17.96 3.46 28.45
CA GLU A 218 17.86 3.37 26.99
C GLU A 218 18.98 2.47 26.40
N SER A 219 20.12 2.35 27.09
CA SER A 219 21.21 1.41 26.77
C SER A 219 20.79 -0.07 26.76
N ASP A 220 19.87 -0.50 27.63
CA ASP A 220 19.43 -1.90 27.72
C ASP A 220 18.43 -2.22 26.62
N ILE A 221 17.58 -1.26 26.25
CA ILE A 221 16.67 -1.37 25.11
C ILE A 221 17.45 -1.36 23.80
N VAL A 222 18.44 -0.48 23.67
CA VAL A 222 19.35 -0.42 22.51
C VAL A 222 20.18 -1.71 22.40
N ARG A 223 20.73 -2.21 23.50
CA ARG A 223 21.46 -3.49 23.52
C ARG A 223 20.56 -4.67 23.18
N ALA A 224 19.33 -4.72 23.71
CA ALA A 224 18.35 -5.76 23.35
C ALA A 224 17.90 -5.68 21.88
N LEU A 225 17.84 -4.48 21.30
CA LEU A 225 17.58 -4.27 19.87
C LEU A 225 18.78 -4.69 19.01
N GLU A 226 20.00 -4.42 19.47
CA GLU A 226 21.24 -4.80 18.79
C GLU A 226 21.44 -6.32 18.82
N ASP A 227 21.21 -6.97 19.97
CA ASP A 227 21.20 -8.43 20.13
C ASP A 227 20.16 -9.09 19.22
N LYS A 228 18.95 -8.50 19.11
CA LYS A 228 17.92 -8.99 18.19
C LYS A 228 18.29 -8.75 16.73
N LYS A 229 18.93 -7.63 16.38
CA LYS A 229 19.44 -7.37 15.02
C LYS A 229 20.52 -8.35 14.64
N MET A 230 21.45 -8.67 15.54
CA MET A 230 22.47 -9.70 15.33
C MET A 230 21.82 -11.07 15.14
N ALA A 231 20.86 -11.46 15.99
CA ALA A 231 20.14 -12.71 15.84
C ALA A 231 19.33 -12.84 14.53
N ILE A 232 18.76 -11.73 14.03
CA ILE A 232 18.07 -11.69 12.74
C ILE A 232 19.08 -11.76 11.59
N ALA A 233 20.21 -11.06 11.69
CA ALA A 233 21.27 -11.09 10.69
C ALA A 233 21.91 -12.49 10.58
N ASP A 234 22.09 -13.17 11.70
CA ASP A 234 22.64 -14.54 11.74
C ASP A 234 21.64 -15.55 11.17
N LYS A 235 20.35 -15.44 11.51
CA LYS A 235 19.31 -16.25 10.87
C LYS A 235 19.19 -15.99 9.37
N ALA A 236 19.38 -14.75 8.93
CA ALA A 236 19.37 -14.41 7.51
C ALA A 236 20.58 -15.00 6.78
N LYS A 237 21.78 -14.96 7.37
CA LYS A 237 22.98 -15.61 6.84
C LYS A 237 22.81 -17.13 6.80
N GLU A 238 22.30 -17.74 7.86
CA GLU A 238 22.05 -19.19 7.92
C GLU A 238 21.01 -19.63 6.87
N ALA A 239 19.96 -18.84 6.65
CA ALA A 239 18.99 -19.09 5.58
C ALA A 239 19.62 -18.95 4.19
N PHE A 240 20.50 -17.96 4.00
CA PHE A 240 21.21 -17.74 2.75
C PHE A 240 22.21 -18.87 2.43
N ASP A 241 22.94 -19.35 3.44
CA ASP A 241 23.88 -20.46 3.28
C ASP A 241 23.14 -21.77 2.99
N LYS A 242 22.00 -22.03 3.66
CA LYS A 242 21.10 -23.15 3.33
C LYS A 242 20.57 -23.09 1.90
N GLU A 243 20.24 -21.91 1.40
CA GLU A 243 19.79 -21.74 0.01
C GLU A 243 20.93 -21.90 -0.99
N LYS A 244 22.14 -21.41 -0.66
CA LYS A 244 23.36 -21.61 -1.47
C LYS A 244 23.77 -23.08 -1.52
N GLU A 245 23.60 -23.82 -0.42
CA GLU A 245 23.79 -25.27 -0.37
C GLU A 245 22.74 -26.00 -1.22
N ARG A 246 21.48 -25.57 -1.20
CA ARG A 246 20.44 -26.11 -2.10
C ARG A 246 20.75 -25.85 -3.57
N GLN A 247 21.32 -24.69 -3.91
CA GLN A 247 21.78 -24.39 -5.27
C GLN A 247 22.97 -25.27 -5.67
N ARG A 248 23.89 -25.57 -4.75
CA ARG A 248 25.03 -26.49 -5.01
C ARG A 248 24.60 -27.95 -5.09
N ALA A 249 23.64 -28.37 -4.29
CA ALA A 249 23.15 -29.75 -4.20
C ALA A 249 21.95 -30.05 -5.12
N GLY A 250 21.59 -29.09 -5.98
CA GLY A 250 20.39 -29.15 -6.83
C GLY A 250 19.10 -29.02 -6.03
N GLY A 251 18.10 -28.37 -6.65
CA GLY A 251 16.77 -28.25 -6.06
C GLY A 251 16.10 -29.62 -5.90
N PRO A 252 15.01 -29.74 -5.13
CA PRO A 252 14.26 -31.00 -4.99
C PRO A 252 13.79 -31.55 -6.35
N LEU A 253 13.65 -30.71 -7.37
CA LEU A 253 13.32 -31.10 -8.74
C LEU A 253 14.49 -31.74 -9.50
N ASP A 254 15.73 -31.32 -9.24
CA ASP A 254 16.94 -31.88 -9.87
C ASP A 254 17.28 -33.27 -9.30
N ARG A 255 16.91 -33.52 -8.04
CA ARG A 255 17.10 -34.80 -7.36
C ARG A 255 16.14 -35.89 -7.82
N LEU A 256 14.98 -35.50 -8.36
CA LEU A 256 13.98 -36.43 -8.90
C LEU A 256 14.46 -37.11 -10.19
N GLY A 257 15.38 -36.50 -10.94
CA GLY A 257 15.98 -37.10 -12.14
C GLY A 257 17.14 -38.06 -11.84
N THR A 258 17.79 -37.96 -10.68
CA THR A 258 18.85 -38.88 -10.25
C THR A 258 18.34 -40.04 -9.41
N ALA A 259 17.25 -39.85 -8.65
CA ALA A 259 16.62 -40.89 -7.84
C ALA A 259 15.85 -41.93 -8.67
N SER A 260 15.35 -41.54 -9.86
CA SER A 260 14.64 -42.46 -10.75
C SER A 260 15.55 -43.52 -11.43
N ASN A 261 16.88 -43.46 -11.23
CA ASN A 261 17.80 -44.46 -11.76
C ASN A 261 18.32 -45.44 -10.69
N THR A 262 17.95 -45.30 -9.41
CA THR A 262 18.46 -46.17 -8.34
C THR A 262 17.42 -46.85 -7.47
N ASP A 263 16.14 -46.45 -7.51
CA ASP A 263 15.10 -47.01 -6.63
C ASP A 263 13.79 -47.35 -7.38
N GLU A 264 13.90 -47.98 -8.56
CA GLU A 264 12.77 -48.73 -9.13
C GLU A 264 12.71 -50.12 -8.49
N ASP A 265 12.24 -50.20 -7.25
CA ASP A 265 11.54 -51.36 -6.66
C ASP A 265 11.13 -50.93 -5.24
N ASP A 266 9.86 -51.15 -4.87
CA ASP A 266 9.26 -50.85 -3.55
C ASP A 266 8.87 -49.40 -3.20
N LYS A 267 7.71 -48.94 -3.70
CA LYS A 267 6.69 -48.25 -2.85
C LYS A 267 5.29 -48.19 -3.49
N PRO A 268 4.21 -48.30 -2.69
CA PRO A 268 2.84 -48.41 -3.19
C PRO A 268 2.30 -47.07 -3.71
N LYS A 269 1.58 -47.15 -4.84
CA LYS A 269 0.97 -46.02 -5.55
C LYS A 269 0.04 -45.22 -4.64
N ALA A 270 0.40 -43.96 -4.37
CA ALA A 270 -0.42 -43.02 -3.63
C ALA A 270 -1.73 -42.74 -4.37
N GLY A 271 -2.86 -42.97 -3.71
CA GLY A 271 -4.20 -42.71 -4.23
C GLY A 271 -4.40 -41.22 -4.50
N GLY A 272 -4.83 -40.91 -5.72
CA GLY A 272 -5.16 -39.54 -6.13
C GLY A 272 -6.31 -38.94 -5.32
N TRP A 273 -6.42 -37.61 -5.41
CA TRP A 273 -7.31 -36.73 -4.63
C TRP A 273 -8.82 -37.10 -4.65
N THR A 274 -9.22 -38.07 -5.47
CA THR A 274 -10.59 -38.57 -5.61
C THR A 274 -10.97 -39.62 -4.57
N SER A 275 -10.04 -40.16 -3.77
CA SER A 275 -10.34 -41.25 -2.83
C SER A 275 -11.25 -40.86 -1.66
N PHE A 276 -11.42 -39.57 -1.37
CA PHE A 276 -12.32 -39.11 -0.29
C PHE A 276 -13.80 -39.23 -0.67
N MET A 277 -14.12 -39.35 -1.96
CA MET A 277 -15.51 -39.32 -2.45
C MET A 277 -16.16 -40.72 -2.52
N THR A 278 -15.37 -41.78 -2.37
CA THR A 278 -15.80 -43.19 -2.53
C THR A 278 -15.94 -43.98 -1.24
N ARG A 279 -15.70 -43.39 -0.06
CA ARG A 279 -16.08 -44.01 1.21
C ARG A 279 -17.52 -43.65 1.57
N ARG A 280 -18.46 -44.50 1.16
CA ARG A 280 -19.78 -44.67 1.78
C ARG A 280 -19.83 -46.01 2.47
#